data_AF-A0A2G1VLV8-F1
#
_entry.id   AF-A0A2G1VLV8-F1
#
_cell.length_a   1.000
_cell.length_b   1.000
_cell.length_c   1.000
_cell.angle_alpha   90.00
_cell.angle_beta   90.00
_cell.angle_gamma   90.00
#
_symmetry.space_group_name_H-M   'P 1'
#
loop_
_entity.id
_entity.type
_entity.pdbx_description
1 polymer ?
#
loop_
_entity_poly.entity_id
_entity_poly.type
_entity_poly.pdbx_seq_one_letter_code
_entity_poly.pdbx_strand_id
1 'polypeptide(L)'
;MRTFTTSLLALAFTVLFSSCSQDEELMPTEEATLEVAANLTVEEAFAQDVLAEVNKHRESIGLAALKANTDSKGQAADHSKYMATKGQISHDN
;
A
#
# COMPACT_ATOMS: atom_id res chain seq x y z
N MET A 1 -29.87 16.34 -34.32
CA MET A 1 -28.97 16.82 -33.23
C MET A 1 -29.35 16.25 -31.86
N ARG A 2 -30.63 16.21 -31.47
CA ARG A 2 -31.08 15.59 -30.19
C ARG A 2 -30.80 14.09 -30.08
N THR A 3 -30.97 13.32 -31.16
CA THR A 3 -30.74 11.86 -31.16
C THR A 3 -29.25 11.48 -31.09
N PHE A 4 -28.39 12.28 -31.75
CA PHE A 4 -26.93 12.09 -31.72
C PHE A 4 -26.35 12.39 -30.34
N THR A 5 -26.83 13.44 -29.68
CA THR A 5 -26.40 13.82 -28.32
C THR A 5 -26.89 12.81 -27.27
N THR A 6 -28.10 12.26 -27.42
CA THR A 6 -28.59 11.19 -26.54
C THR A 6 -27.83 9.87 -26.72
N SER A 7 -27.46 9.50 -27.96
CA SER A 7 -26.64 8.30 -28.20
C SER A 7 -25.22 8.46 -27.64
N LEU A 8 -24.63 9.65 -27.75
CA LEU A 8 -23.29 9.91 -27.22
C LEU A 8 -23.28 9.86 -25.68
N LEU A 9 -24.33 10.37 -25.04
CA LEU A 9 -24.48 10.33 -23.59
C LEU A 9 -24.70 8.90 -23.06
N ALA A 10 -25.45 8.07 -23.79
CA ALA A 10 -25.65 6.66 -23.44
C ALA A 10 -24.34 5.86 -23.52
N LEU A 11 -23.53 6.11 -24.55
CA LEU A 11 -22.22 5.46 -24.73
C LEU A 11 -21.24 5.85 -23.62
N ALA A 12 -21.21 7.13 -23.21
CA ALA A 12 -20.38 7.59 -22.10
C ALA A 12 -20.76 6.94 -20.76
N PHE A 13 -22.05 6.68 -20.52
CA PHE A 13 -22.53 6.05 -19.29
C PHE A 13 -22.12 4.58 -19.17
N THR A 14 -22.01 3.85 -20.29
CA THR A 14 -21.59 2.43 -20.28
C THR A 14 -20.13 2.21 -19.90
N VAL A 15 -19.25 3.20 -20.10
CA VAL A 15 -17.81 3.09 -19.76
C VAL A 15 -17.57 3.18 -18.24
N LEU A 16 -18.51 3.77 -17.49
CA LEU A 16 -18.38 3.95 -16.04
C LEU A 16 -18.53 2.65 -15.23
N PHE A 17 -19.12 1.59 -15.81
CA PHE A 17 -19.36 0.32 -15.11
C PHE A 17 -18.37 -0.80 -15.47
N SER A 18 -17.47 -0.58 -16.43
CA SER A 18 -16.53 -1.62 -16.91
C SER A 18 -15.17 -1.62 -16.20
N SER A 19 -14.97 -0.81 -15.14
CA SER A 19 -13.69 -0.74 -14.42
C SER A 19 -13.56 -1.74 -13.27
N CYS A 20 -14.04 -2.98 -13.46
CA CYS A 20 -13.76 -4.09 -12.57
C CYS A 20 -12.91 -5.12 -13.33
N SER A 21 -11.60 -4.86 -13.42
CA SER A 21 -10.64 -5.96 -13.58
C SER A 21 -10.45 -6.57 -12.21
N GLN A 22 -10.84 -7.83 -12.04
CA GLN A 22 -10.53 -8.61 -10.85
C GLN A 22 -9.50 -9.66 -11.27
N ASP A 23 -8.25 -9.23 -11.35
CA ASP A 23 -7.10 -10.13 -11.38
C ASP A 23 -6.77 -10.51 -9.93
N GLU A 24 -7.47 -11.54 -9.43
CA GLU A 24 -7.09 -12.28 -8.23
C GLU A 24 -6.60 -13.66 -8.70
N GLU A 25 -5.40 -13.70 -9.28
CA GLU A 25 -4.63 -14.94 -9.35
C GLU A 25 -4.06 -15.22 -7.95
N LEU A 26 -4.82 -16.00 -7.19
CA LEU A 26 -4.45 -16.50 -5.87
C LEU A 26 -3.24 -17.42 -6.01
N MET A 27 -2.04 -16.89 -5.79
CA MET A 27 -0.82 -17.70 -5.72
C MET A 27 -0.89 -18.66 -4.52
N PRO A 28 -0.42 -19.91 -4.63
CA PRO A 28 -0.37 -20.83 -3.49
C PRO A 28 0.66 -20.31 -2.48
N THR A 29 0.22 -20.04 -1.25
CA THR A 29 1.10 -19.71 -0.13
C THR A 29 1.74 -21.00 0.37
N GLU A 30 3.00 -21.25 0.03
CA GLU A 30 3.82 -22.15 0.83
C GLU A 30 4.00 -21.51 2.21
N GLU A 31 3.45 -22.14 3.25
CA GLU A 31 3.61 -21.68 4.62
C GLU A 31 5.07 -21.89 5.07
N ALA A 32 5.91 -20.89 4.79
CA ALA A 32 7.21 -20.78 5.42
C ALA A 32 6.98 -20.43 6.90
N THR A 33 7.20 -21.38 7.81
CA THR A 33 7.28 -21.11 9.24
C THR A 33 8.52 -20.26 9.51
N LEU A 34 8.36 -18.94 9.43
CA LEU A 34 9.36 -17.97 9.81
C LEU A 34 9.44 -17.93 11.34
N GLU A 35 10.50 -18.47 11.92
CA GLU A 35 10.83 -18.20 13.32
C GLU A 35 11.19 -16.71 13.46
N VAL A 36 10.19 -15.90 13.84
CA VAL A 36 10.40 -14.48 14.09
C VAL A 36 11.24 -14.32 15.33
N ALA A 37 12.50 -13.92 15.15
CA ALA A 37 13.37 -13.57 16.27
C ALA A 37 12.66 -12.53 17.15
N ALA A 38 12.66 -12.77 18.47
CA ALA A 38 11.92 -11.96 19.44
C ALA A 38 12.30 -10.46 19.44
N ASN A 39 13.39 -10.08 18.76
CA ASN A 39 13.95 -8.75 18.71
C ASN A 39 14.03 -8.21 17.27
N LEU A 40 12.87 -8.03 16.62
CA LEU A 40 12.79 -7.31 15.35
C LEU A 40 13.09 -5.82 15.64
N THR A 41 14.31 -5.37 15.34
CA THR A 41 14.69 -3.96 15.46
C THR A 41 14.67 -3.32 14.09
N VAL A 42 13.88 -2.25 13.91
CA VAL A 42 13.95 -1.44 12.69
C VAL A 42 15.32 -0.76 12.66
N GLU A 43 16.10 -1.04 11.62
CA GLU A 43 17.39 -0.40 11.41
C GLU A 43 17.19 1.08 11.05
N GLU A 44 17.80 1.98 11.81
CA GLU A 44 17.59 3.42 11.67
C GLU A 44 18.00 3.92 10.29
N ALA A 45 19.12 3.42 9.75
CA ALA A 45 19.58 3.80 8.41
C ALA A 45 18.52 3.47 7.34
N PHE A 46 17.95 2.26 7.41
CA PHE A 46 16.91 1.85 6.47
C PHE A 46 15.64 2.70 6.59
N ALA A 47 15.23 3.05 7.81
CA ALA A 47 14.08 3.94 8.02
C ALA A 47 14.31 5.34 7.43
N GLN A 48 15.54 5.87 7.52
CA GLN A 48 15.91 7.16 6.92
C GLN A 48 15.93 7.10 5.40
N ASP A 49 16.44 6.02 4.81
CA ASP A 49 16.44 5.81 3.36
C ASP A 49 15.02 5.77 2.79
N VAL A 50 14.10 5.06 3.47
CA VAL A 50 12.68 5.01 3.09
C VAL A 50 12.05 6.41 3.18
N LEU A 51 12.30 7.15 4.26
CA LEU A 51 11.78 8.51 4.40
C LEU A 51 12.32 9.46 3.31
N ALA A 52 13.59 9.31 2.93
CA ALA A 52 14.22 10.11 1.88
C ALA A 52 13.57 9.86 0.51
N GLU A 53 13.40 8.59 0.11
CA GLU A 53 12.77 8.26 -1.18
C GLU A 53 11.28 8.65 -1.21
N VAL A 54 10.55 8.49 -0.10
CA VAL A 54 9.16 8.98 0.00
C VAL A 54 9.12 10.50 -0.17
N ASN A 55 10.01 11.24 0.48
CA ASN A 55 10.04 12.70 0.39
C ASN A 55 10.45 13.21 -1.00
N LYS A 56 11.36 12.52 -1.68
CA LYS A 56 11.71 12.78 -3.08
C LYS A 56 10.50 12.64 -4.00
N HIS A 57 9.68 11.59 -3.82
CA HIS A 57 8.43 11.47 -4.57
C HIS A 57 7.43 12.58 -4.21
N ARG A 58 7.27 12.90 -2.91
CA ARG A 58 6.37 13.97 -2.47
C ARG A 58 6.73 15.32 -3.08
N GLU A 59 8.01 15.65 -3.12
CA GLU A 59 8.53 16.85 -3.79
C GLU A 59 8.16 16.86 -5.28
N SER A 60 8.32 15.73 -5.97
CA SER A 60 7.99 15.61 -7.40
C SER A 60 6.52 15.90 -7.73
N ILE A 61 5.62 15.79 -6.75
CA ILE A 61 4.18 16.08 -6.88
C ILE A 61 3.75 17.34 -6.10
N GLY A 62 4.70 18.17 -5.66
CA GLY A 62 4.42 19.45 -5.00
C GLY A 62 3.92 19.36 -3.56
N LEU A 63 4.13 18.23 -2.87
CA LEU A 63 3.78 18.04 -1.47
C LEU A 63 4.95 18.36 -0.54
N ALA A 64 4.64 18.87 0.66
CA ALA A 64 5.64 19.13 1.69
C ALA A 64 6.28 17.84 2.22
N ALA A 65 7.55 17.90 2.62
CA ALA A 65 8.25 16.76 3.21
C ALA A 65 7.61 16.26 4.52
N LEU A 66 7.58 14.95 4.70
CA LEU A 66 7.28 14.29 5.97
C LEU A 66 8.49 14.36 6.89
N LYS A 67 8.24 14.24 8.20
CA LYS A 67 9.27 14.16 9.24
C LYS A 67 9.23 12.80 9.91
N ALA A 68 10.39 12.32 10.34
CA ALA A 68 10.47 11.13 11.17
C ALA A 68 9.66 11.33 12.47
N ASN A 69 8.98 10.27 12.90
CA ASN A 69 8.21 10.23 14.14
C ASN A 69 8.52 8.93 14.89
N THR A 70 9.00 9.06 16.12
CA THR A 70 9.43 7.91 16.94
C THR A 70 8.28 6.97 17.28
N ASP A 71 7.11 7.51 17.60
CA ASP A 71 5.94 6.71 17.98
C ASP A 71 5.42 5.90 16.78
N SER A 72 5.31 6.55 15.61
CA SER A 72 4.91 5.88 14.37
C SER A 72 5.92 4.81 13.96
N LYS A 73 7.22 5.04 14.17
CA LYS A 73 8.26 4.02 13.94
C LYS A 73 8.09 2.81 14.87
N GLY A 74 7.81 3.06 16.15
CA GLY A 74 7.52 2.00 17.12
C GLY A 74 6.31 1.15 16.72
N GLN A 75 5.19 1.79 16.40
CA GLN A 75 3.98 1.11 15.95
C GLN A 75 4.20 0.28 14.66
N ALA A 76 4.95 0.82 13.69
CA ALA A 76 5.29 0.09 12.47
C ALA A 76 6.16 -1.14 12.75
N ALA A 77 7.11 -1.06 13.68
CA ALA A 77 7.94 -2.18 14.11
C ALA A 77 7.11 -3.28 14.77
N ASP A 78 6.23 -2.90 15.71
CA ASP A 78 5.35 -3.83 16.42
C ASP A 78 4.39 -4.54 15.47
N HIS A 79 3.81 -3.81 14.52
CA HIS A 79 2.91 -4.38 13.53
C HIS A 79 3.64 -5.29 12.53
N SER A 80 4.88 -4.95 12.14
CA SER A 80 5.71 -5.82 11.31
C SER A 80 6.02 -7.15 12.01
N LYS A 81 6.31 -7.09 13.31
CA LYS A 81 6.50 -8.28 14.14
C LYS A 81 5.21 -9.11 14.25
N TYR A 82 4.06 -8.46 14.40
CA TYR A 82 2.76 -9.15 14.40
C TYR A 82 2.51 -9.92 13.11
N MET A 83 2.64 -9.28 11.94
CA MET A 83 2.43 -9.92 10.64
C MET A 83 3.38 -11.10 10.43
N ALA A 84 4.66 -10.90 10.77
CA ALA A 84 5.66 -11.96 10.69
C ALA A 84 5.29 -13.15 11.61
N THR A 85 4.81 -12.86 12.84
CA THR A 85 4.42 -13.90 13.81
C THR A 85 3.19 -14.68 13.35
N LYS A 86 2.26 -14.02 12.66
CA LYS A 86 1.07 -14.66 12.08
C LYS A 86 1.35 -15.39 10.77
N GLY A 87 2.50 -15.15 10.14
CA GLY A 87 2.79 -15.65 8.79
C GLY A 87 1.86 -15.04 7.73
N GLN A 88 1.22 -13.91 8.02
CA GLN A 88 0.20 -13.31 7.16
C GLN A 88 0.34 -11.79 7.13
N ILE A 89 0.29 -11.22 5.92
CA ILE A 89 0.18 -9.77 5.72
C ILE A 89 -1.24 -9.35 6.10
N SER A 90 -1.36 -8.36 6.97
CA SER A 90 -2.63 -7.86 7.49
C SER A 90 -2.52 -6.39 7.78
N HIS A 91 -3.56 -5.61 7.47
CA HIS A 91 -3.72 -4.25 8.01
C HIS A 91 -4.45 -4.25 9.35
N ASP A 92 -5.03 -5.38 9.73
CA ASP A 92 -5.66 -5.56 11.03
C ASP A 92 -4.60 -5.88 12.08
N ASN A 93 -4.58 -5.09 13.15
CA ASN A 93 -3.94 -5.35 14.45
C ASN A 93 -4.40 -4.30 15.48
#